data_AF-A0A1P8QYL9-F1
#
_entry.id   AF-A0A1P8QYL9-F1
#
_cell.length_a   1.000
_cell.length_b   1.000
_cell.length_c   1.000
_cell.angle_alpha   90.00
_cell.angle_beta   90.00
_cell.angle_gamma   90.00
#
_symmetry.space_group_name_H-M   'P 1'
#
loop_
_entity.id
_entity.type
_entity.pdbx_description
1 polymer ?
#
loop_
_entity_poly.entity_id
_entity_poly.type
_entity_poly.pdbx_seq_one_letter_code
_entity_poly.pdbx_strand_id
1 'polypeptide(L)'
;TVPEFAHHSLLTGPQGEALSKRLGTLSLRDLRARGVEPMALLSLMARLGASQPVELQPDLDAIVNPTRTAWSGARPARSAC
;
A
#
# COMPACT_ATOMS: atom_id res chain seq x y z
N THR A 1 -1.58 -12.93 -29.65
CA THR A 1 -1.92 -13.32 -28.26
C THR A 1 -2.89 -12.29 -27.71
N VAL A 2 -3.87 -12.71 -26.91
CA VAL A 2 -4.84 -11.79 -26.28
C VAL A 2 -4.21 -11.16 -25.03
N PRO A 3 -4.55 -9.90 -24.69
CA PRO A 3 -4.01 -9.23 -23.50
C PRO A 3 -4.59 -9.81 -22.21
N GLU A 4 -3.78 -9.81 -21.15
CA GLU A 4 -4.22 -10.13 -19.79
C GLU A 4 -4.77 -8.89 -19.09
N PHE A 5 -5.83 -9.08 -18.30
CA PHE A 5 -6.49 -8.01 -17.56
C PHE A 5 -6.47 -8.28 -16.07
N ALA A 6 -6.24 -7.24 -15.27
CA ALA A 6 -6.35 -7.27 -13.83
C ALA A 6 -7.25 -6.11 -13.36
N HIS A 7 -8.05 -6.35 -12.33
CA HIS A 7 -8.89 -5.33 -11.71
C HIS A 7 -8.26 -4.93 -10.39
N HIS A 8 -8.07 -3.62 -10.19
CA HIS A 8 -7.68 -3.08 -8.90
C HIS A 8 -8.93 -2.63 -8.14
N SER A 9 -8.95 -2.88 -6.83
CA SER A 9 -10.04 -2.42 -5.96
C SER A 9 -10.10 -0.90 -5.92
N LEU A 10 -11.32 -0.35 -5.79
CA LEU A 10 -11.49 1.07 -5.55
C LEU A 10 -10.93 1.44 -4.17
N LEU A 11 -10.24 2.58 -4.11
CA LEU A 11 -9.75 3.13 -2.84
C LEU A 11 -10.92 3.74 -2.08
N THR A 12 -11.10 3.30 -0.85
CA THR A 12 -12.09 3.83 0.09
C THR A 12 -11.39 4.48 1.27
N GLY A 13 -11.98 5.53 1.82
CA GLY A 13 -11.54 6.16 3.04
C GLY A 13 -11.83 5.32 4.28
N PRO A 14 -11.36 5.75 5.46
CA PRO A 14 -11.48 5.00 6.70
C PRO A 14 -12.92 4.77 7.16
N GLN A 15 -13.91 5.54 6.66
CA GLN A 15 -15.33 5.32 6.94
C GLN A 15 -16.06 4.65 5.75
N GLY A 16 -15.32 4.12 4.76
CA GLY A 16 -15.87 3.46 3.59
C GLY A 16 -16.35 4.41 2.48
N GLU A 17 -16.12 5.71 2.64
CA GLU A 17 -16.41 6.70 1.62
C GLU A 17 -15.49 6.50 0.40
N ALA A 18 -16.04 6.63 -0.82
CA ALA A 18 -15.21 6.51 -2.01
C ALA A 18 -14.19 7.65 -2.05
N LEU A 19 -12.91 7.31 -2.24
CA LEU A 19 -11.88 8.31 -2.41
C LEU A 19 -12.14 9.06 -3.72
N SER A 20 -12.59 10.30 -3.63
CA SER A 20 -12.92 11.11 -4.81
C SER A 20 -12.11 12.40 -4.83
N LYS A 21 -11.82 12.90 -6.03
CA LYS A 21 -11.14 14.20 -6.20
C LYS A 21 -11.90 15.35 -5.52
N ARG A 22 -13.22 15.20 -5.33
CA ARG A 22 -14.08 16.20 -4.70
C ARG A 22 -13.89 16.30 -3.19
N LEU A 23 -13.31 15.28 -2.56
CA LEU A 23 -12.94 15.34 -1.15
C LEU A 23 -11.75 16.28 -0.89
N GLY A 24 -11.03 16.74 -1.92
CA GLY A 24 -10.08 17.85 -1.86
C GLY A 24 -8.85 17.67 -0.95
N THR A 25 -8.79 16.64 -0.12
CA THR A 25 -7.82 16.48 0.97
C THR A 25 -6.64 15.55 0.66
N LEU A 26 -6.63 14.94 -0.53
CA LEU A 26 -5.68 13.87 -0.89
C LEU A 26 -5.06 14.04 -2.29
N SER A 27 -4.97 15.27 -2.82
CA SER A 27 -4.20 15.47 -4.05
C SER A 27 -2.71 15.29 -3.79
N LEU A 28 -1.96 14.79 -4.78
CA LEU A 28 -0.50 14.67 -4.67
C LEU A 28 0.18 16.03 -4.44
N ARG A 29 -0.44 17.13 -4.91
CA ARG A 29 0.06 18.49 -4.69
C ARG A 29 -0.07 18.87 -3.22
N ASP A 30 -1.22 18.58 -2.60
CA ASP A 30 -1.45 18.90 -1.19
C ASP A 30 -0.59 18.02 -0.28
N LEU A 31 -0.42 16.73 -0.62
CA LEU A 31 0.49 15.84 0.10
C LEU A 31 1.94 16.34 0.02
N ARG A 32 2.38 16.81 -1.15
CA ARG A 32 3.69 17.44 -1.30
C ARG A 32 3.81 18.74 -0.48
N ALA A 33 2.80 19.60 -0.51
CA ALA A 33 2.79 20.84 0.25
C ALA A 33 2.80 20.61 1.78
N ARG A 34 2.22 19.49 2.23
CA ARG A 34 2.27 19.02 3.63
C ARG A 34 3.61 18.40 4.02
N GLY A 35 4.57 18.27 3.09
CA GLY A 35 5.87 17.66 3.36
C GLY A 35 5.83 16.14 3.51
N VAL A 36 4.85 15.47 2.89
CA VAL A 36 4.83 14.00 2.89
C VAL A 36 5.96 13.48 2.01
N GLU A 37 6.82 12.65 2.59
CA GLU A 37 7.93 12.03 1.88
C GLU A 37 7.43 11.12 0.74
N PRO A 38 7.92 11.29 -0.51
CA PRO A 38 7.46 10.51 -1.66
C PRO A 38 7.58 9.01 -1.45
N MET A 39 8.69 8.55 -0.85
CA MET A 39 8.92 7.14 -0.59
C MET A 39 7.97 6.57 0.45
N ALA A 40 7.52 7.36 1.43
CA ALA A 40 6.51 6.92 2.39
C ALA A 40 5.17 6.66 1.68
N LEU A 41 4.78 7.55 0.76
CA LEU A 41 3.55 7.38 -0.02
C LEU A 41 3.65 6.19 -0.98
N LEU A 42 4.75 6.05 -1.71
CA LEU A 42 4.97 4.95 -2.64
C LEU A 42 5.01 3.59 -1.94
N SER A 43 5.69 3.51 -0.80
CA SER A 43 5.76 2.28 0.01
C SER A 43 4.38 1.84 0.51
N LEU A 44 3.53 2.79 0.89
CA LEU A 44 2.14 2.51 1.27
C LEU A 44 1.31 2.04 0.07
N MET A 45 1.38 2.75 -1.05
CA MET A 45 0.59 2.42 -2.25
C MET A 45 0.97 1.05 -2.83
N ALA A 46 2.24 0.65 -2.75
CA ALA A 46 2.71 -0.63 -3.24
C ALA A 46 2.06 -1.84 -2.53
N ARG A 47 1.60 -1.68 -1.28
CA ARG A 47 0.94 -2.75 -0.52
C ARG A 47 -0.56 -2.54 -0.35
N LEU A 48 -1.11 -1.48 -0.95
CA LEU A 48 -2.53 -1.15 -0.85
C LEU A 48 -3.35 -2.20 -1.60
N GLY A 49 -4.19 -2.95 -0.87
CA GLY A 49 -4.94 -4.09 -1.40
C GLY A 49 -4.22 -5.44 -1.28
N ALA A 50 -3.00 -5.48 -0.76
CA ALA A 50 -2.31 -6.71 -0.38
C ALA A 50 -2.45 -7.00 1.12
N SER A 51 -2.38 -8.28 1.51
CA SER A 51 -2.36 -8.70 2.93
C SER A 51 -0.97 -8.53 3.58
N GLN A 52 0.00 -7.98 2.86
CA GLN A 52 1.37 -7.83 3.31
C GLN A 52 1.50 -6.54 4.17
N PRO A 53 2.28 -6.57 5.27
CA PRO A 53 2.44 -5.42 6.15
C PRO A 53 3.15 -4.27 5.43
N VAL A 54 2.78 -3.01 5.65
CA VAL A 54 3.48 -1.87 5.02
C VAL A 54 4.85 -1.66 5.65
N GLU A 55 5.89 -1.57 4.82
CA GLU A 55 7.27 -1.30 5.23
C GLU A 55 7.84 -0.18 4.37
N LEU A 56 8.59 0.74 4.98
CA LEU A 56 9.23 1.83 4.27
C LEU A 56 10.35 1.28 3.38
N GLN A 57 10.24 1.50 2.07
CA GLN A 57 11.27 1.17 1.09
C GLN A 57 12.21 2.37 0.89
N PRO A 58 13.52 2.12 0.68
CA PRO A 58 14.50 3.19 0.47
C PRO A 58 14.39 3.83 -0.92
N ASP A 59 13.99 3.05 -1.93
CA ASP A 59 13.92 3.49 -3.33
C ASP A 59 12.86 2.71 -4.13
N LEU A 60 12.70 3.09 -5.41
CA LEU A 60 11.76 2.45 -6.32
C LEU A 60 12.15 1.02 -6.69
N ASP A 61 13.44 0.71 -6.78
CA ASP A 61 13.91 -0.62 -7.16
C ASP A 61 13.54 -1.65 -6.09
N ALA A 62 13.62 -1.27 -4.81
CA ALA A 62 13.17 -2.07 -3.68
C ALA A 62 11.64 -2.27 -3.66
N ILE A 63 10.85 -1.34 -4.24
CA ILE A 63 9.40 -1.51 -4.41
C ILE A 63 9.09 -2.51 -5.53
N VAL A 64 9.81 -2.43 -6.66
CA VAL A 64 9.58 -3.30 -7.83
C VAL A 64 10.07 -4.73 -7.56
N ASN A 65 11.20 -4.85 -6.88
CA ASN A 65 11.84 -6.13 -6.53
C ASN A 65 11.93 -6.29 -5.01
N PRO A 66 10.79 -6.43 -4.31
CA PRO A 66 10.81 -6.53 -2.86
C PRO A 66 11.52 -7.81 -2.45
N THR A 67 12.59 -7.69 -1.68
CA THR A 67 13.25 -8.84 -1.09
C THR A 67 12.30 -9.49 -0.08
N ARG A 68 11.98 -10.77 -0.28
CA ARG A 68 11.13 -11.57 0.62
C ARG A 68 11.87 -11.88 1.92
N THR A 69 12.06 -10.89 2.80
CA THR A 69 12.93 -11.07 3.98
C THR A 69 12.29 -10.88 5.36
N ALA A 70 10.98 -10.63 5.49
CA ALA A 70 10.39 -10.44 6.84
C ALA A 70 9.01 -11.07 7.10
N TRP A 71 8.51 -11.97 6.25
CA TRP A 71 7.31 -12.77 6.57
C TRP A 71 7.73 -14.21 6.95
N SER A 72 8.47 -14.33 8.04
CA SER A 72 8.50 -15.58 8.80
C SER A 72 7.23 -15.62 9.65
N GLY A 73 6.15 -16.18 9.11
CA GLY A 73 4.97 -16.55 9.88
C GLY A 73 5.29 -17.67 10.88
N ALA A 74 6.09 -17.38 11.90
CA ALA A 74 6.18 -18.23 13.07
C ALA A 74 4.89 -18.05 13.89
N ARG A 75 3.84 -18.78 13.50
CA ARG A 75 2.72 -19.06 14.41
C ARG A 75 3.15 -20.27 15.25
N PRO A 76 3.49 -20.14 16.54
CA PRO A 76 3.18 -21.23 17.44
C PRO A 76 1.64 -21.25 17.57
N ALA A 77 0.99 -22.15 16.84
CA ALA A 77 -0.34 -22.58 17.19
C ALA A 77 -0.22 -23.24 18.58
N ARG A 78 -0.57 -22.51 19.64
CA ARG A 78 -0.71 -23.05 20.98
C ARG A 78 -2.20 -23.26 21.21
N SER A 79 -2.63 -24.51 21.21
CA SER A 79 -3.92 -24.90 21.78
C SER A 79 -3.79 -24.93 23.30
N ALA A 80 -4.46 -24.00 23.98
CA ALA A 80 -4.83 -24.01 25.40
C ALA A 80 -5.85 -22.86 25.55
N CYS A 81 -7.10 -23.06 25.93
CA CYS A 81 -7.76 -24.08 26.73
C CYS A 81 -8.99 -24.65 26.01
#